data_AF-A0A2V9V6Q3-F1
#
_entry.id   AF-A0A2V9V6Q3-F1
#
_cell.length_a   1.000
_cell.length_b   1.000
_cell.length_c   1.000
_cell.angle_alpha   90.00
_cell.angle_beta   90.00
_cell.angle_gamma   90.00
#
_symmetry.space_group_name_H-M   'P 1'
#
loop_
_entity.id
_entity.type
_entity.pdbx_description
1 polymer ?
#
loop_
_entity_poly.entity_id
_entity_poly.type
_entity_poly.pdbx_seq_one_letter_code
_entity_poly.pdbx_strand_id
1 'polypeptide(L)'
;MKLARTLVVLLTISAFAQQGVAPNGYYPREYMGSTFTGEVIDGPIDFLTLRYKHGNKEEIFSGRFEAPCDAPLKNGKRAPMLAADVQLGAVVTAFYYGNRGKANEKTGTTKTIVFLRFDAVNGKPIADYKRVAVACHHQRDTVFKAFGPEGAATPEGAR
;
A
#
# COMPACT_ATOMS: atom_id res chain seq x y z
N MET A 1 23.18 -19.08 -47.74
CA MET A 1 23.12 -19.11 -46.27
C MET A 1 22.39 -17.85 -45.81
N LYS A 2 21.16 -17.97 -45.30
CA LYS A 2 20.35 -16.81 -44.85
C LYS A 2 20.42 -16.75 -43.33
N LEU A 3 21.14 -15.79 -42.77
CA LEU A 3 21.14 -15.50 -41.34
C LEU A 3 19.78 -14.90 -40.97
N ALA A 4 18.91 -15.70 -40.35
CA ALA A 4 17.72 -15.21 -39.69
C ALA A 4 18.14 -14.45 -38.43
N ARG A 5 17.98 -13.13 -38.44
CA ARG A 5 18.13 -12.26 -37.27
C ARG A 5 16.97 -12.53 -36.30
N THR A 6 17.21 -13.34 -35.28
CA THR A 6 16.28 -13.52 -34.16
C THR A 6 16.20 -12.21 -33.38
N LEU A 7 15.07 -11.51 -33.52
CA LEU A 7 14.72 -10.36 -32.71
C LEU A 7 14.35 -10.85 -31.30
N VAL A 8 15.31 -10.79 -30.36
CA VAL A 8 15.04 -11.06 -28.95
C VAL A 8 14.27 -9.86 -28.38
N VAL A 9 12.96 -10.00 -28.28
CA VAL A 9 12.10 -9.06 -27.55
C VAL A 9 12.43 -9.20 -26.06
N LEU A 10 13.27 -8.31 -25.54
CA LEU A 10 13.44 -8.13 -24.10
C LEU A 10 12.10 -7.65 -23.53
N LEU A 11 11.29 -8.57 -23.00
CA LEU A 11 10.26 -8.20 -22.03
C LEU A 11 10.99 -7.54 -20.87
N THR A 12 10.83 -6.22 -20.72
CA THR A 12 11.20 -5.48 -19.54
C THR A 12 10.41 -6.05 -18.36
N ILE A 13 11.03 -6.95 -17.60
CA ILE A 13 10.51 -7.39 -16.32
C ILE A 13 10.65 -6.17 -15.42
N SER A 14 9.56 -5.41 -15.26
CA SER A 14 9.49 -4.33 -14.27
C SER A 14 9.78 -4.97 -12.92
N ALA A 15 11.01 -4.79 -12.44
CA ALA A 15 11.34 -5.07 -11.06
C ALA A 15 10.52 -4.07 -10.23
N PHE A 16 9.35 -4.51 -9.78
CA PHE A 16 8.61 -3.77 -8.76
C PHE A 16 9.49 -3.79 -7.53
N ALA A 17 10.21 -2.70 -7.30
CA ALA A 17 10.69 -2.40 -5.97
C ALA A 17 9.44 -2.39 -5.07
N GLN A 18 9.44 -3.30 -4.09
CA GLN A 18 8.43 -3.38 -3.05
C GLN A 18 8.31 -2.07 -2.29
N GLN A 19 9.43 -1.34 -2.15
CA GLN A 19 9.43 0.07 -1.79
C GLN A 19 9.06 0.90 -3.01
N GLY A 20 7.94 1.60 -2.93
CA GLY A 20 7.44 2.43 -4.01
C GLY A 20 7.19 3.86 -3.58
N VAL A 21 6.84 4.69 -4.56
CA VAL A 21 6.28 6.02 -4.35
C VAL A 21 4.78 5.95 -4.56
N ALA A 22 4.02 6.59 -3.69
CA ALA A 22 2.57 6.65 -3.76
C ALA A 22 2.12 7.21 -5.12
N PRO A 23 1.04 6.66 -5.72
CA PRO A 23 0.49 7.19 -6.96
C PRO A 23 -0.04 8.62 -6.76
N ASN A 24 -0.29 9.33 -7.85
CA ASN A 24 -0.94 10.65 -7.78
C ASN A 24 -2.26 10.57 -7.01
N GLY A 25 -2.44 11.48 -6.06
CA GLY A 25 -3.61 11.50 -5.18
C GLY A 25 -3.51 12.61 -4.16
N TYR A 26 -4.56 12.76 -3.37
CA TYR A 26 -4.50 13.59 -2.17
C TYR A 26 -3.86 12.75 -1.05
N TYR A 27 -3.07 13.39 -0.20
CA TYR A 27 -2.47 12.75 0.97
C TYR A 27 -2.35 13.78 2.10
N PRO A 28 -2.22 13.34 3.37
CA PRO A 28 -1.88 14.24 4.47
C PRO A 28 -0.59 15.01 4.14
N ARG A 29 -0.52 16.28 4.58
CA ARG A 29 0.62 17.17 4.29
C ARG A 29 1.98 16.58 4.69
N GLU A 30 2.01 15.82 5.78
CA GLU A 30 3.21 15.19 6.34
C GLU A 30 3.66 13.95 5.52
N TYR A 31 2.85 13.47 4.56
CA TYR A 31 3.12 12.24 3.82
C TYR A 31 4.06 12.47 2.65
N MET A 32 5.22 11.83 2.70
CA MET A 32 6.28 11.95 1.70
C MET A 32 6.19 10.92 0.57
N GLY A 33 5.09 10.15 0.48
CA GLY A 33 4.87 9.22 -0.63
C GLY A 33 5.45 7.82 -0.44
N SER A 34 6.02 7.46 0.72
CA SER A 34 6.62 6.12 0.89
C SER A 34 5.58 5.01 0.96
N THR A 35 5.75 3.97 0.14
CA THR A 35 4.90 2.78 0.13
C THR A 35 5.70 1.49 0.26
N PHE A 36 5.12 0.45 0.85
CA PHE A 36 5.67 -0.90 0.87
C PHE A 36 4.60 -1.92 0.50
N THR A 37 4.84 -2.75 -0.51
CA THR A 37 3.91 -3.82 -0.93
C THR A 37 4.43 -5.19 -0.49
N GLY A 38 3.59 -5.98 0.17
CA GLY A 38 3.96 -7.32 0.62
C GLY A 38 2.79 -8.17 1.12
N GLU A 39 3.09 -9.43 1.38
CA GLU A 39 2.18 -10.40 2.01
C GLU A 39 2.12 -10.16 3.52
N VAL A 40 0.92 -10.13 4.08
CA VAL A 40 0.71 -10.03 5.54
C VAL A 40 1.13 -11.34 6.21
N ILE A 41 2.14 -11.26 7.09
CA ILE A 41 2.66 -12.44 7.81
C ILE A 41 2.42 -12.39 9.31
N ASP A 42 2.17 -11.19 9.86
CA ASP A 42 1.81 -10.99 11.25
C ASP A 42 1.07 -9.65 11.41
N GLY A 43 0.26 -9.56 12.46
CA GLY A 43 -0.65 -8.44 12.69
C GLY A 43 -1.13 -8.36 14.13
N PRO A 44 -0.29 -8.14 15.16
CA PRO A 44 -0.81 -7.83 16.49
C PRO A 44 -1.61 -6.52 16.45
N ILE A 45 -2.44 -6.27 17.46
CA ILE A 45 -3.43 -5.16 17.56
C ILE A 45 -3.14 -3.93 16.69
N ASP A 46 -1.97 -3.28 16.85
CA ASP A 46 -1.61 -2.05 16.14
C ASP A 46 -0.48 -2.17 15.10
N PHE A 47 0.23 -3.30 15.01
CA PHE A 47 1.36 -3.45 14.09
C PHE A 47 1.05 -4.41 12.97
N LEU A 48 1.46 -4.06 11.76
CA LEU A 48 1.34 -4.91 10.58
C LEU A 48 2.73 -5.27 10.08
N THR A 49 2.99 -6.56 9.93
CA THR A 49 4.24 -7.07 9.38
C THR A 49 3.98 -7.66 7.99
N LEU A 50 4.69 -7.11 7.01
CA LEU A 50 4.62 -7.49 5.61
C LEU A 50 5.93 -8.14 5.18
N ARG A 51 5.80 -9.18 4.36
CA ARG A 51 6.91 -9.87 3.72
C ARG A 51 6.81 -9.72 2.21
N TYR A 52 7.89 -9.26 1.61
CA TYR A 52 8.08 -9.34 0.18
C TYR A 52 9.10 -10.43 -0.13
N LYS A 53 8.76 -11.34 -1.04
CA LYS A 53 9.66 -12.38 -1.55
C LYS A 53 9.78 -12.26 -3.07
N HIS A 54 11.00 -12.19 -3.56
CA HIS A 54 11.29 -12.23 -4.99
C HIS A 54 12.58 -13.03 -5.26
N GLY A 55 12.42 -14.22 -5.83
CA GLY A 55 13.50 -15.19 -5.95
C GLY A 55 14.08 -15.51 -4.57
N ASN A 56 15.38 -15.30 -4.41
CA ASN A 56 16.11 -15.55 -3.15
C ASN A 56 16.13 -14.33 -2.20
N LYS A 57 15.53 -13.19 -2.58
CA LYS A 57 15.48 -12.00 -1.74
C LYS A 57 14.18 -11.96 -0.94
N GLU A 58 14.32 -11.70 0.35
CA GLU A 58 13.23 -11.50 1.28
C GLU A 58 13.41 -10.14 1.97
N GLU A 59 12.36 -9.34 2.00
CA GLU A 59 12.33 -8.06 2.71
C GLU A 59 11.15 -8.04 3.68
N ILE A 60 11.44 -7.65 4.93
CA ILE A 60 10.44 -7.52 5.99
C ILE A 60 10.18 -6.04 6.26
N PHE A 61 8.91 -5.69 6.24
CA PHE A 61 8.41 -4.41 6.71
C PHE A 61 7.61 -4.64 7.98
N SER A 62 7.83 -3.82 8.99
CA SER A 62 6.94 -3.73 10.15
C SER A 62 6.58 -2.26 10.35
N GLY A 63 5.29 -1.98 10.49
CA GLY A 63 4.79 -0.63 10.72
C GLY A 63 3.58 -0.64 11.65
N ARG A 64 3.43 0.43 12.41
CA ARG A 64 2.28 0.63 13.30
C ARG A 64 1.21 1.43 12.59
N PHE A 65 -0.06 1.06 12.72
CA PHE A 65 -1.16 1.93 12.32
C PHE A 65 -1.14 3.21 13.16
N GLU A 66 -1.30 4.37 12.51
CA GLU A 66 -1.44 5.62 13.26
C GLU A 66 -2.73 5.61 14.08
N ALA A 67 -3.80 5.10 13.50
CA ALA A 67 -5.08 4.80 14.12
C ALA A 67 -5.72 3.56 13.46
N PRO A 68 -6.73 2.91 14.09
CA PRO A 68 -7.50 1.86 13.43
C PRO A 68 -8.01 2.32 12.07
N CYS A 69 -7.83 1.49 11.04
CA CYS A 69 -8.17 1.87 9.67
C CYS A 69 -9.69 1.93 9.47
N ASP A 70 -10.16 2.88 8.68
CA ASP A 70 -11.59 3.08 8.41
C ASP A 70 -12.06 2.22 7.22
N ALA A 71 -12.25 0.92 7.50
CA ALA A 71 -12.55 -0.09 6.49
C ALA A 71 -14.00 -0.02 6.02
N PRO A 72 -14.26 -0.06 4.70
CA PRO A 72 -15.60 -0.08 4.16
C PRO A 72 -16.27 -1.44 4.42
N LEU A 73 -17.46 -1.41 5.00
CA LEU A 73 -18.33 -2.58 5.16
C LEU A 73 -19.25 -2.74 3.96
N LYS A 74 -19.74 -3.97 3.73
CA LYS A 74 -20.67 -4.29 2.64
C LYS A 74 -21.98 -3.47 2.68
N ASN A 75 -22.36 -2.97 3.84
CA ASN A 75 -23.56 -2.16 4.06
C ASN A 75 -23.33 -0.66 3.83
N GLY A 76 -22.19 -0.25 3.27
CA GLY A 76 -21.82 1.14 3.03
C GLY A 76 -21.40 1.91 4.29
N LYS A 77 -21.50 1.30 5.48
CA LYS A 77 -20.93 1.86 6.71
C LYS A 77 -19.42 1.62 6.74
N ARG A 78 -18.75 2.29 7.66
CA ARG A 78 -17.31 2.10 7.90
C ARG A 78 -17.10 1.62 9.33
N ALA A 79 -16.10 0.77 9.53
CA ALA A 79 -15.76 0.23 10.83
C ALA A 79 -14.25 0.32 11.07
N PRO A 80 -13.84 0.52 12.33
CA PRO A 80 -12.43 0.44 12.68
C PRO A 80 -11.91 -0.96 12.40
N MET A 81 -10.79 -1.03 11.69
CA MET A 81 -10.06 -2.25 11.37
C MET A 81 -8.68 -2.14 12.00
N LEU A 82 -8.42 -3.02 12.97
CA LEU A 82 -7.13 -3.19 13.62
C LEU A 82 -6.17 -3.96 12.70
N ALA A 83 -4.87 -3.96 13.01
CA ALA A 83 -3.93 -4.76 12.23
C ALA A 83 -4.21 -6.26 12.37
N ALA A 84 -4.75 -6.68 13.52
CA ALA A 84 -5.23 -8.05 13.77
C ALA A 84 -6.43 -8.48 12.91
N ASP A 85 -7.18 -7.52 12.38
CA ASP A 85 -8.31 -7.80 11.48
C ASP A 85 -7.85 -7.97 10.03
N VAL A 86 -6.59 -7.64 9.71
CA VAL A 86 -6.03 -7.82 8.37
C VAL A 86 -5.69 -9.29 8.16
N GLN A 87 -6.28 -9.87 7.12
CA GLN A 87 -6.11 -11.30 6.83
C GLN A 87 -4.64 -11.66 6.55
N LEU A 88 -4.12 -12.66 7.27
CA LEU A 88 -2.83 -13.29 6.97
C LEU A 88 -2.82 -13.85 5.54
N GLY A 89 -1.71 -13.68 4.83
CA GLY A 89 -1.56 -14.06 3.43
C GLY A 89 -2.20 -13.11 2.40
N ALA A 90 -2.91 -12.06 2.84
CA ALA A 90 -3.33 -10.99 1.94
C ALA A 90 -2.11 -10.22 1.43
N VAL A 91 -2.15 -9.75 0.18
CA VAL A 91 -1.14 -8.83 -0.36
C VAL A 91 -1.68 -7.42 -0.23
N VAL A 92 -0.93 -6.57 0.45
CA VAL A 92 -1.32 -5.19 0.73
C VAL A 92 -0.18 -4.23 0.44
N THR A 93 -0.54 -2.99 0.06
CA THR A 93 0.36 -1.84 0.00
C THR A 93 0.14 -0.98 1.25
N ALA A 94 1.15 -0.87 2.10
CA ALA A 94 1.17 0.06 3.22
C ALA A 94 1.76 1.41 2.79
N PHE A 95 1.08 2.50 3.13
CA PHE A 95 1.53 3.88 2.92
C PHE A 95 1.97 4.41 4.27
N TYR A 96 3.24 4.82 4.41
CA TYR A 96 3.81 5.09 5.72
C TYR A 96 4.72 6.32 5.78
N TYR A 97 4.77 6.96 6.94
CA TYR A 97 5.85 7.87 7.29
C TYR A 97 7.06 7.05 7.77
N GLY A 98 8.25 7.35 7.25
CA GLY A 98 9.49 6.95 7.92
C GLY A 98 9.79 7.96 9.02
N ASN A 99 9.79 7.56 10.29
CA ASN A 99 10.20 8.47 11.36
C ASN A 99 11.61 8.99 11.06
N ARG A 100 11.76 10.33 10.93
CA ARG A 100 13.05 11.00 11.16
C ARG A 100 13.32 10.92 12.66
N GLY A 101 13.74 9.76 13.13
CA GLY A 101 14.31 9.65 14.47
C GLY A 101 15.46 10.64 14.57
N LYS A 102 15.44 11.49 15.61
CA LYS A 102 16.61 12.28 16.00
C LYS A 102 17.79 11.29 16.11
N ALA A 103 18.95 11.67 15.59
CA ALA A 103 20.11 10.81 15.34
C ALA A 103 20.71 10.04 16.55
N ASN A 104 20.07 10.06 17.73
CA ASN A 104 20.55 9.45 18.97
C ASN A 104 19.67 8.34 19.55
N GLU A 105 18.56 7.96 18.92
CA GLU A 105 17.79 6.79 19.36
C GLU A 105 18.16 5.55 18.55
N LYS A 106 18.87 4.65 19.21
CA LYS A 106 19.34 3.35 18.72
C LYS A 106 18.21 2.30 18.70
N THR A 107 17.01 2.70 18.28
CA THR A 107 15.82 1.85 18.28
C THR A 107 15.10 2.07 16.94
N GLY A 108 14.87 0.98 16.21
CA GLY A 108 14.54 0.96 14.78
C GLY A 108 13.47 1.97 14.35
N THR A 109 13.67 2.56 13.17
CA THR A 109 12.74 3.48 12.50
C THR A 109 11.32 2.93 12.54
N THR A 110 10.51 3.38 13.51
CA THR A 110 9.11 2.95 13.59
C THR A 110 8.39 3.55 12.39
N LYS A 111 7.94 2.71 11.47
CA LYS A 111 7.18 3.13 10.29
C LYS A 111 5.73 3.31 10.71
N THR A 112 5.16 4.49 10.48
CA THR A 112 3.76 4.78 10.84
C THR A 112 2.89 4.68 9.60
N ILE A 113 1.99 3.72 9.56
CA ILE A 113 1.08 3.43 8.46
C ILE A 113 -0.13 4.36 8.55
N VAL A 114 -0.39 5.08 7.46
CA VAL A 114 -1.49 6.04 7.33
C VAL A 114 -2.53 5.64 6.31
N PHE A 115 -2.15 4.79 5.34
CA PHE A 115 -3.11 4.10 4.48
C PHE A 115 -2.72 2.66 4.29
N LEU A 116 -3.73 1.83 4.07
CA LEU A 116 -3.57 0.44 3.66
C LEU A 116 -4.42 0.19 2.42
N ARG A 117 -3.84 -0.40 1.37
CA ARG A 117 -4.57 -0.81 0.17
C ARG A 117 -4.45 -2.31 0.00
N PHE A 118 -5.57 -2.99 -0.25
CA PHE A 118 -5.57 -4.42 -0.57
C PHE A 118 -5.33 -4.62 -2.07
N ASP A 119 -4.28 -5.39 -2.40
CA ASP A 119 -3.92 -5.71 -3.78
C ASP A 119 -4.32 -7.16 -4.13
N ALA A 120 -4.29 -8.08 -3.17
CA ALA A 120 -4.84 -9.44 -3.31
C ALA A 120 -5.37 -9.98 -1.98
N VAL A 121 -6.44 -10.76 -2.03
CA VAL A 121 -7.08 -11.39 -0.86
C VAL A 121 -7.43 -12.83 -1.21
N ASN A 122 -7.19 -13.79 -0.31
CA ASN A 122 -7.35 -15.23 -0.58
C ASN A 122 -6.63 -15.71 -1.86
N GLY A 123 -5.42 -15.18 -2.11
CA GLY A 123 -4.64 -15.48 -3.32
C GLY A 123 -5.22 -14.94 -4.64
N LYS A 124 -6.31 -14.15 -4.59
CA LYS A 124 -6.93 -13.56 -5.77
C LYS A 124 -6.56 -12.07 -5.88
N PRO A 125 -5.94 -11.63 -6.99
CA PRO A 125 -5.64 -10.23 -7.20
C PRO A 125 -6.92 -9.41 -7.35
N ILE A 126 -6.96 -8.25 -6.73
CA ILE A 126 -8.01 -7.24 -6.91
C ILE A 126 -7.64 -6.41 -8.14
N ALA A 127 -8.59 -6.21 -9.06
CA ALA A 127 -8.37 -5.37 -10.22
C ALA A 127 -8.04 -3.93 -9.82
N ASP A 128 -7.09 -3.28 -10.50
CA ASP A 128 -6.53 -1.98 -10.12
C ASP A 128 -7.60 -0.92 -9.82
N TYR A 129 -8.63 -0.80 -10.67
CA TYR A 129 -9.73 0.16 -10.50
C TYR A 129 -10.65 -0.11 -9.30
N LYS A 130 -10.53 -1.29 -8.67
CA LYS A 130 -11.26 -1.68 -7.45
C LYS A 130 -10.41 -1.57 -6.19
N ARG A 131 -9.10 -1.30 -6.31
CA ARG A 131 -8.22 -1.19 -5.15
C ARG A 131 -8.42 0.16 -4.48
N VAL A 132 -8.96 0.14 -3.27
CA VAL A 132 -9.19 1.35 -2.47
C VAL A 132 -8.22 1.37 -1.30
N ALA A 133 -7.59 2.52 -1.08
CA ALA A 133 -6.77 2.74 0.10
C ALA A 133 -7.69 3.14 1.27
N VAL A 134 -7.62 2.39 2.37
CA VAL A 134 -8.33 2.71 3.61
C VAL A 134 -7.45 3.58 4.49
N ALA A 135 -8.03 4.63 5.08
CA ALA A 135 -7.32 5.57 5.93
C ALA A 135 -7.11 4.97 7.32
N CYS A 136 -5.87 4.96 7.79
CA CYS A 136 -5.43 4.53 9.12
C CYS A 136 -4.93 5.75 9.91
N HIS A 137 -5.57 6.90 9.71
CA HIS A 137 -5.17 8.21 10.23
C HIS A 137 -6.30 8.80 11.09
N HIS A 138 -5.94 9.64 12.08
CA HIS A 138 -6.92 10.22 13.01
C HIS A 138 -7.96 11.14 12.33
N GLN A 139 -7.60 11.79 11.22
CA GLN A 139 -8.56 12.55 10.42
C GLN A 139 -9.32 11.65 9.45
N ARG A 140 -10.53 11.24 9.86
CA ARG A 140 -11.42 10.32 9.13
C ARG A 140 -12.07 10.93 7.88
N ASP A 141 -11.96 12.24 7.68
CA ASP A 141 -12.68 12.99 6.63
C ASP A 141 -12.04 12.94 5.24
N THR A 142 -10.97 12.17 5.07
CA THR A 142 -10.29 12.08 3.78
C THR A 142 -10.60 10.74 3.11
N VAL A 143 -11.65 10.75 2.28
CA VAL A 143 -11.92 9.68 1.32
C VAL A 143 -10.86 9.76 0.23
N PHE A 144 -9.88 8.86 0.25
CA PHE A 144 -8.91 8.75 -0.83
C PHE A 144 -9.33 7.69 -1.83
N LYS A 145 -9.58 8.12 -3.06
CA LYS A 145 -9.73 7.25 -4.22
C LYS A 145 -8.34 7.12 -4.83
N ALA A 146 -7.73 5.94 -4.76
CA ALA A 146 -6.55 5.65 -5.57
C ALA A 146 -7.02 5.68 -7.04
N PHE A 147 -6.56 6.67 -7.80
CA PHE A 147 -6.94 6.80 -9.21
C PHE A 147 -6.20 5.72 -10.02
N GLY A 148 -6.96 4.99 -10.84
CA GLY A 148 -6.40 4.15 -11.91
C GLY A 148 -5.83 5.01 -13.05
N PRO A 149 -5.39 4.40 -14.16
CA PRO A 149 -4.66 5.08 -15.25
C PRO A 149 -5.46 6.18 -15.97
N GLU A 150 -6.77 6.28 -15.72
CA GLU A 150 -7.61 7.38 -16.18
C GLU A 150 -7.75 8.37 -15.04
N GLY A 151 -7.05 9.50 -15.17
CA GLY A 151 -6.95 10.55 -14.17
C GLY A 151 -8.29 11.09 -13.69
N ALA A 152 -8.20 11.89 -12.63
CA ALA A 152 -9.28 12.67 -12.03
C ALA A 152 -10.44 12.96 -13.00
N ALA A 153 -11.56 12.25 -12.84
CA ALA A 153 -12.83 12.79 -13.26
C ALA A 153 -13.06 14.02 -12.37
N THR A 154 -12.83 15.18 -12.97
CA THR A 154 -13.26 16.49 -12.49
C THR A 154 -14.70 16.37 -11.98
N PRO A 155 -15.07 16.95 -10.83
CA PRO A 155 -16.47 17.24 -10.60
C PRO A 155 -16.88 18.31 -11.61
N GLU A 156 -17.31 17.87 -12.79
CA GLU A 156 -18.14 18.68 -13.67
C GLU A 156 -19.48 18.87 -12.96
N GLY A 157 -19.84 20.12 -12.67
CA GLY A 157 -21.20 20.49 -12.31
C GLY A 157 -21.42 20.87 -10.84
N ALA A 158 -20.79 21.95 -10.39
CA ALA A 158 -21.42 22.86 -9.44
C ALA A 158 -21.32 24.28 -10.02
N ARG A 159 -22.23 24.58 -10.95
CA ARG A 159 -22.73 25.94 -11.17
C ARG A 159 -23.98 26.11 -10.32
#